data_AF-C5B0Q6-F1
#
_entry.id   AF-C5B0Q6-F1
#
_cell.length_a   1.000
_cell.length_b   1.000
_cell.length_c   1.000
_cell.angle_alpha   90.00
_cell.angle_beta   90.00
_cell.angle_gamma   90.00
#
_symmetry.space_group_name_H-M   'P 1'
#
loop_
_entity.id
_entity.type
_entity.pdbx_description
1 polymer ?
#
loop_
_entity_poly.entity_id
_entity_poly.type
_entity_poly.pdbx_seq_one_letter_code
_entity_poly.pdbx_strand_id
1 'polypeptide(L)'
;MSAQRQISNLTFRSALQADRVQVPNGFLACREHVRVNVRIAKRSLTLSTGAYDRAAIMLAARSAADLHQRRYGSSRSEAMSVALKATWGLAQQARRSAAH
;
A
#
# COMPACT_ATOMS: atom_id res chain seq x y z
N MET A 1 -24.21 -36.53 18.10
CA MET A 1 -24.67 -35.24 18.65
C MET A 1 -23.99 -34.14 17.88
N SER A 2 -24.69 -33.51 16.94
CA SER A 2 -24.10 -32.54 16.00
C SER A 2 -24.19 -31.14 16.61
N ALA A 3 -23.10 -30.63 17.17
CA ALA A 3 -23.03 -29.26 17.69
C ALA A 3 -22.95 -28.27 16.52
N GLN A 4 -24.10 -27.78 16.05
CA GLN A 4 -24.13 -26.64 15.12
C GLN A 4 -23.69 -25.38 15.86
N ARG A 5 -22.45 -24.96 15.60
CA ARG A 5 -21.85 -23.73 16.13
C ARG A 5 -22.54 -22.54 15.48
N GLN A 6 -23.57 -22.00 16.14
CA GLN A 6 -24.23 -20.77 15.71
C GLN A 6 -23.26 -19.59 15.90
N ILE A 7 -22.59 -19.19 14.83
CA ILE A 7 -21.80 -17.95 14.83
C ILE A 7 -22.80 -16.80 14.77
N SER A 8 -22.91 -16.03 15.86
CA SER A 8 -23.78 -14.88 15.89
C SER A 8 -23.37 -13.86 14.83
N ASN A 9 -24.35 -13.23 14.17
CA ASN A 9 -24.12 -12.29 13.07
C ASN A 9 -23.20 -11.13 13.49
N LEU A 10 -23.21 -10.74 14.77
CA LEU A 10 -22.33 -9.73 15.34
C LEU A 10 -20.85 -10.16 15.35
N THR A 11 -20.56 -11.42 15.69
CA THR A 11 -19.19 -11.97 15.69
C THR A 11 -18.66 -12.10 14.26
N PHE A 12 -19.53 -12.50 13.33
CA PHE A 12 -19.17 -12.57 11.92
C PHE A 12 -18.87 -11.19 11.34
N ARG A 13 -19.70 -10.18 11.64
CA ARG A 13 -19.49 -8.81 11.17
C ARG A 13 -18.27 -8.16 11.79
N SER A 14 -18.02 -8.34 13.08
CA SER A 14 -16.81 -7.83 13.74
C SER A 14 -15.54 -8.51 13.21
N ALA A 15 -15.57 -9.83 12.98
CA ALA A 15 -14.48 -10.53 12.31
C ALA A 15 -14.23 -9.96 10.90
N LEU A 16 -15.28 -9.78 10.08
CA LEU A 16 -15.17 -9.13 8.77
C LEU A 16 -14.63 -7.70 8.85
N GLN A 17 -15.01 -6.93 9.88
CA GLN A 17 -14.53 -5.57 10.09
C GLN A 17 -13.05 -5.53 10.48
N ALA A 18 -12.60 -6.51 11.27
CA ALA A 18 -11.20 -6.69 11.64
C ALA A 18 -10.35 -7.20 10.47
N ASP A 19 -10.94 -8.06 9.63
CA ASP A 19 -10.28 -8.66 8.45
C ASP A 19 -10.17 -7.69 7.28
N ARG A 20 -11.03 -6.65 7.25
CA ARG A 20 -10.83 -5.51 6.35
C ARG A 20 -9.48 -4.90 6.67
N VAL A 21 -8.58 -4.98 5.69
CA VAL A 21 -7.28 -4.30 5.69
C VAL A 21 -7.53 -2.85 6.14
N GLN A 22 -7.12 -2.53 7.37
CA GLN A 22 -7.25 -1.18 7.90
C GLN A 22 -6.37 -0.29 7.02
N VAL A 23 -7.02 0.50 6.17
CA VAL A 23 -6.38 1.42 5.24
C VAL A 23 -6.12 2.70 6.02
N PRO A 24 -4.85 3.06 6.31
CA PRO A 24 -4.55 4.30 7.01
C PRO A 24 -5.15 5.49 6.26
N ASN A 25 -5.61 6.51 7.01
CA ASN A 25 -6.10 7.75 6.40
C ASN A 25 -5.08 8.27 5.40
N GLY A 26 -5.54 8.63 4.19
CA GLY A 26 -4.68 9.14 3.12
C GLY A 26 -3.84 8.09 2.37
N PHE A 27 -3.95 6.79 2.68
CA PHE A 27 -3.22 5.73 1.95
C PHE A 27 -3.61 5.66 0.46
N LEU A 28 -4.90 5.80 0.12
CA LEU A 28 -5.34 5.78 -1.29
C LEU A 28 -4.74 6.95 -2.07
N ALA A 29 -4.77 8.16 -1.50
CA ALA A 29 -4.15 9.33 -2.09
C ALA A 29 -2.62 9.15 -2.25
N CYS A 30 -1.97 8.58 -1.23
CA CYS A 30 -0.54 8.27 -1.27
C CYS A 30 -0.22 7.25 -2.38
N ARG A 31 -1.04 6.21 -2.52
CA ARG A 31 -0.89 5.17 -3.56
C ARG A 31 -1.05 5.73 -4.96
N GLU A 32 -2.08 6.54 -5.20
CA GLU A 32 -2.25 7.18 -6.52
C GLU A 32 -1.10 8.16 -6.82
N HIS A 33 -0.62 8.89 -5.82
CA HIS A 33 0.54 9.77 -6.01
C HIS A 33 1.81 8.99 -6.40
N VAL A 34 2.07 7.84 -5.77
CA VAL A 34 3.17 6.95 -6.15
C VAL A 34 2.99 6.45 -7.59
N ARG A 35 1.78 6.00 -7.95
CA ARG A 35 1.48 5.50 -9.30
C ARG A 35 1.72 6.58 -10.36
N VAL A 36 1.25 7.80 -10.11
CA VAL A 36 1.47 8.95 -10.99
C VAL A 36 2.95 9.29 -11.07
N ASN A 37 3.68 9.32 -9.95
CA ASN A 37 5.12 9.57 -9.95
C ASN A 37 5.90 8.54 -10.77
N VAL A 38 5.62 7.24 -10.58
CA VAL A 38 6.25 6.16 -11.34
C VAL A 38 6.00 6.32 -12.84
N ARG A 39 4.77 6.70 -13.22
CA ARG A 39 4.40 6.94 -14.63
C ARG A 39 5.08 8.18 -15.22
N ILE A 40 5.10 9.30 -14.48
CA ILE A 40 5.70 10.57 -14.93
C ILE A 40 7.23 10.43 -15.01
N ALA A 41 7.85 9.86 -13.99
CA ALA A 41 9.30 9.68 -13.93
C ALA A 41 9.81 8.57 -14.88
N LYS A 42 8.90 7.84 -15.56
CA LYS A 42 9.19 6.64 -16.37
C LYS A 42 10.10 5.64 -15.65
N ARG A 43 10.07 5.63 -14.32
CA ARG A 43 11.01 4.89 -13.48
C ARG A 43 10.32 3.66 -12.94
N SER A 44 10.69 2.50 -13.48
CA SER A 44 10.13 1.22 -13.06
C SER A 44 10.51 0.93 -11.60
N LEU A 45 9.56 0.37 -10.83
CA LEU A 45 9.81 -0.13 -9.47
C LEU A 45 10.50 -1.50 -9.48
N THR A 46 10.61 -2.11 -10.66
CA THR A 46 11.31 -3.37 -10.89
C THR A 46 12.41 -3.16 -11.92
N LEU A 47 13.54 -3.80 -11.68
CA LEU A 47 14.63 -3.94 -12.63
C LEU A 47 14.17 -4.81 -13.82
N SER A 48 14.85 -4.67 -14.96
CA SER A 48 14.63 -5.52 -16.14
C SER A 48 14.86 -7.01 -15.86
N THR A 49 15.59 -7.33 -14.80
CA THR A 49 15.83 -8.69 -14.29
C THR A 49 14.66 -9.26 -13.47
N GLY A 50 13.58 -8.49 -13.27
CA GLY A 50 12.44 -8.88 -12.45
C GLY A 50 12.67 -8.70 -10.93
N ALA A 51 13.86 -8.27 -10.52
CA ALA A 51 14.16 -7.90 -9.15
C ALA A 51 13.56 -6.54 -8.77
N TYR A 52 13.29 -6.30 -7.49
CA TYR A 52 12.79 -5.01 -7.02
C TYR A 52 13.91 -3.95 -7.00
N ASP A 53 13.66 -2.78 -7.57
CA ASP A 53 14.57 -1.64 -7.44
C ASP A 53 14.30 -0.93 -6.10
N ARG A 54 15.08 -1.30 -5.09
CA ARG A 54 14.97 -0.71 -3.73
C ARG A 54 15.19 0.80 -3.74
N ALA A 55 16.07 1.30 -4.60
CA ALA A 55 16.36 2.73 -4.67
C ALA A 55 15.17 3.50 -5.28
N ALA A 56 14.58 2.98 -6.37
CA ALA A 56 13.38 3.56 -6.96
C ALA A 56 12.19 3.52 -5.98
N ILE A 57 12.00 2.40 -5.27
CA ILE A 57 10.94 2.26 -4.26
C ILE A 57 11.12 3.29 -3.13
N MET A 58 12.32 3.41 -2.58
CA MET A 58 12.60 4.37 -1.50
C MET A 58 12.43 5.83 -1.96
N LEU A 59 12.87 6.16 -3.17
CA LEU A 59 12.71 7.50 -3.73
C LEU A 59 11.22 7.86 -3.91
N ALA A 60 10.44 6.95 -4.49
CA ALA A 60 9.00 7.14 -4.66
C ALA A 60 8.27 7.23 -3.30
N ALA A 61 8.67 6.41 -2.33
CA ALA A 61 8.11 6.44 -0.98
C ALA A 61 8.39 7.77 -0.29
N ARG A 62 9.62 8.30 -0.40
CA ARG A 62 9.99 9.58 0.22
C ARG A 62 9.18 10.74 -0.34
N SER A 63 9.05 10.83 -1.66
CA SER A 63 8.24 11.86 -2.32
C SER A 63 6.77 11.80 -1.89
N ALA A 64 6.21 10.59 -1.83
CA ALA A 64 4.82 10.41 -1.41
C ALA A 64 4.61 10.66 0.09
N ALA A 65 5.60 10.36 0.94
CA ALA A 65 5.58 10.67 2.36
C ALA A 65 5.63 12.19 2.61
N ASP A 66 6.46 12.92 1.89
CA ASP A 66 6.54 14.39 2.02
C ASP A 66 5.19 15.04 1.63
N LEU A 67 4.53 14.55 0.57
CA LEU A 67 3.18 15.02 0.22
C LEU A 67 2.15 14.64 1.29
N HIS A 68 2.21 13.41 1.81
CA HIS A 68 1.29 12.93 2.83
C HIS A 68 1.40 13.74 4.12
N GLN A 69 2.64 13.99 4.57
CA GLN A 69 2.94 14.84 5.72
C GLN A 69 2.37 16.25 5.54
N ARG A 70 2.55 16.86 4.35
CA ARG A 70 2.00 18.20 4.04
C ARG A 70 0.48 18.24 4.05
N ARG A 71 -0.18 17.16 3.63
CA ARG A 71 -1.64 17.12 3.45
C ARG A 71 -2.40 16.78 4.73
N TYR A 72 -1.80 15.98 5.60
CA TYR A 72 -2.46 15.44 6.80
C TYR A 72 -1.81 15.89 8.11
N GLY A 73 -0.68 16.59 8.07
CA GLY A 73 0.02 17.05 9.28
C GLY A 73 0.56 15.91 10.16
N SER A 74 0.66 14.70 9.62
CA SER A 74 1.10 13.51 10.35
C SER A 74 2.60 13.50 10.62
N SER A 75 3.02 12.67 11.57
CA SER A 75 4.44 12.49 11.86
C SER A 75 5.17 11.91 10.64
N ARG A 76 6.47 12.22 10.50
CA ARG A 76 7.26 11.74 9.37
C ARG A 76 7.33 10.21 9.32
N SER A 77 7.36 9.54 10.48
CA SER A 77 7.37 8.08 10.59
C SER A 77 6.06 7.45 10.09
N GLU A 78 4.90 8.01 10.46
CA GLU A 78 3.61 7.56 9.96
C GLU A 78 3.47 7.77 8.45
N ALA A 79 3.81 8.97 7.97
CA ALA A 79 3.77 9.28 6.54
C ALA A 79 4.66 8.33 5.73
N MET A 80 5.86 8.02 6.23
CA MET A 80 6.78 7.10 5.58
C MET A 80 6.26 5.65 5.61
N SER A 81 5.65 5.21 6.72
CA SER A 81 5.04 3.88 6.84
C SER A 81 3.91 3.69 5.81
N VAL A 82 3.02 4.68 5.68
CA VAL A 82 1.93 4.68 4.69
C VAL A 82 2.49 4.66 3.27
N ALA A 83 3.48 5.50 2.98
CA ALA A 83 4.09 5.58 1.65
C ALA A 83 4.86 4.30 1.26
N LEU A 84 5.57 3.68 2.19
CA LEU A 84 6.24 2.39 1.97
C LEU A 84 5.24 1.28 1.70
N LYS A 85 4.14 1.23 2.44
CA LYS A 85 3.07 0.25 2.21
C LYS A 85 2.43 0.43 0.83
N ALA A 86 2.20 1.68 0.43
CA ALA A 86 1.61 2.02 -0.86
C ALA A 86 2.55 1.68 -2.04
N THR A 87 3.82 2.04 -1.93
CA THR A 87 4.85 1.72 -2.94
C THR A 87 5.08 0.22 -3.08
N TRP A 88 5.11 -0.52 -1.97
CA TRP A 88 5.29 -1.97 -2.00
C TRP A 88 4.16 -2.69 -2.75
N GLY A 89 2.90 -2.31 -2.48
CA GLY A 89 1.75 -2.88 -3.21
C GLY A 89 1.83 -2.63 -4.72
N LEU A 90 2.28 -1.45 -5.14
CA LEU A 90 2.50 -1.13 -6.55
C LEU A 90 3.68 -1.89 -7.15
N ALA A 91 4.77 -2.08 -6.41
CA ALA A 91 5.92 -2.87 -6.87
C ALA A 91 5.54 -4.35 -7.07
N GLN A 92 4.73 -4.92 -6.16
CA GLN A 92 4.19 -6.27 -6.32
C GLN A 92 3.27 -6.37 -7.54
N GLN A 93 2.39 -5.38 -7.75
CA GLN A 93 1.52 -5.34 -8.93
C GLN A 93 2.34 -5.25 -10.22
N ALA A 94 3.34 -4.36 -10.27
CA ALA A 94 4.22 -4.20 -11.43
C ALA A 94 4.98 -5.50 -11.75
N ARG A 95 5.49 -6.20 -10.73
CA ARG A 95 6.16 -7.49 -10.91
C ARG A 95 5.22 -8.57 -11.46
N ARG A 96 3.97 -8.63 -10.98
CA ARG A 96 2.97 -9.57 -11.49
C ARG A 96 2.60 -9.25 -12.94
N SER A 97 2.43 -7.97 -13.27
CA SER A 97 2.14 -7.54 -14.64
C SER A 97 3.29 -7.77 -15.61
N ALA A 98 4.54 -7.73 -15.16
CA ALA A 98 5.71 -8.02 -15.99
C ALA A 98 5.96 -9.53 -16.22
N ALA A 99 5.28 -10.40 -15.47
CA ALA A 99 5.39 -11.85 -15.60
C ALA A 99 4.37 -12.47 -16.58
N HIS A 100 3.45 -11.65 -17.11
CA HIS A 100 2.45 -12.01 -18.12
C HIS A 100 2.79 -11.36 -19.46
#